data_AF-A0A2U0DC63-F1
#
_entry.id   AF-A0A2U0DC63-F1
#
_cell.length_a   1.000
_cell.length_b   1.000
_cell.length_c   1.000
_cell.angle_alpha   90.00
_cell.angle_beta   90.00
_cell.angle_gamma   90.00
#
_symmetry.space_group_name_H-M   'P 1'
#
loop_
_entity.id
_entity.type
_entity.pdbx_description
1 polymer ?
#
loop_
_entity_poly.entity_id
_entity_poly.type
_entity_poly.pdbx_seq_one_letter_code
_entity_poly.pdbx_strand_id
1 'polypeptide(L)'
;MRNIYNKSPYRAREYGKIPQYLQKYGNKKWRRTEKSEIEDQLSETVKFFKQRKKRRKLIWVKITREINGRTDSDYRSFYTEKSFKSSISRAHITRYILINNKTKKK
;
A
#
# COMPACT_ATOMS: atom_id res chain seq x y z
N MET A 1 -29.98 -7.42 45.72
CA MET A 1 -29.48 -6.79 44.47
C MET A 1 -29.21 -7.88 43.44
N ARG A 2 -30.03 -7.98 42.38
CA ARG A 2 -29.80 -8.95 41.29
C ARG A 2 -28.74 -8.38 40.35
N ASN A 3 -27.71 -9.17 40.06
CA ASN A 3 -26.67 -8.80 39.11
C ASN A 3 -27.29 -8.64 37.71
N ILE A 4 -27.43 -7.38 37.27
CA ILE A 4 -27.94 -6.96 35.95
C ILE A 4 -26.82 -7.17 34.92
N TYR A 5 -26.30 -8.39 34.82
CA TYR A 5 -25.54 -8.74 33.63
C TYR A 5 -26.52 -8.63 32.47
N ASN A 6 -26.37 -7.57 31.66
CA ASN A 6 -27.18 -7.22 30.50
C ASN A 6 -27.33 -8.42 29.55
N LYS A 7 -28.29 -9.29 29.85
CA LYS A 7 -28.79 -10.29 28.91
C LYS A 7 -29.76 -9.53 28.02
N SER A 8 -29.30 -9.26 26.80
CA SER A 8 -30.07 -8.68 25.69
C SER A 8 -31.51 -9.25 25.65
N PRO A 9 -32.53 -8.46 25.23
CA PRO A 9 -33.90 -8.94 25.10
C PRO A 9 -34.03 -10.15 24.16
N TYR A 10 -33.05 -10.40 23.30
CA TYR A 10 -32.91 -11.62 22.53
C TYR A 10 -32.15 -12.68 23.34
N ARG A 11 -32.81 -13.24 24.37
CA ARG A 11 -32.36 -14.51 24.94
C ARG A 11 -32.38 -15.54 23.82
N ALA A 12 -31.30 -16.31 23.68
CA ALA A 12 -31.30 -17.46 22.78
C ALA A 12 -32.52 -18.34 23.13
N ARG A 13 -33.58 -18.27 22.30
CA ARG A 13 -34.90 -18.93 22.36
C ARG A 13 -36.15 -18.04 22.55
N GLU A 14 -36.05 -16.74 22.79
CA GLU A 14 -37.25 -15.86 22.82
C GLU A 14 -37.32 -14.97 21.58
N TYR A 15 -38.36 -15.24 20.77
CA TYR A 15 -38.91 -14.46 19.64
C TYR A 15 -37.95 -13.77 18.65
N GLY A 16 -37.90 -14.31 17.42
CA GLY A 16 -37.50 -13.56 16.22
C GLY A 16 -36.15 -13.90 15.61
N LYS A 17 -36.07 -15.05 14.91
CA LYS A 17 -35.30 -15.31 13.66
C LYS A 17 -33.96 -14.55 13.41
N ILE A 18 -33.04 -14.49 14.36
CA ILE A 18 -31.64 -14.14 14.05
C ILE A 18 -30.80 -15.42 14.08
N PRO A 19 -30.26 -15.88 12.94
CA PRO A 19 -29.31 -16.98 12.88
C PRO A 19 -28.14 -16.81 13.87
N GLN A 20 -27.64 -17.90 14.46
CA GLN A 20 -26.58 -17.87 15.48
C GLN A 20 -25.35 -17.05 15.07
N TYR A 21 -24.97 -17.08 13.78
CA TYR A 21 -23.84 -16.31 13.27
C TYR A 21 -24.08 -14.79 13.27
N LEU A 22 -25.34 -14.34 13.19
CA LEU A 22 -25.73 -12.93 13.25
C LEU A 22 -25.90 -12.40 14.67
N GLN A 23 -26.11 -13.27 15.66
CA GLN A 23 -26.18 -12.86 17.07
C GLN A 23 -24.88 -12.22 17.56
N LYS A 24 -23.72 -12.65 17.05
CA LYS A 24 -22.42 -12.02 17.37
C LYS A 24 -22.38 -10.56 16.93
N TYR A 25 -22.94 -10.24 15.76
CA TYR A 25 -22.98 -8.89 15.22
C TYR A 25 -24.03 -8.02 15.90
N GLY A 26 -25.22 -8.59 16.17
CA GLY A 26 -26.27 -7.93 16.95
C GLY A 26 -25.78 -7.55 18.34
N ASN A 27 -25.25 -8.52 19.11
CA ASN A 27 -24.70 -8.27 20.44
C ASN A 27 -23.52 -7.31 20.46
N LYS A 28 -22.76 -7.20 19.36
CA LYS A 28 -21.70 -6.19 19.20
C LYS A 28 -22.27 -4.78 19.05
N LYS A 29 -23.35 -4.60 18.27
CA LYS A 29 -24.05 -3.31 18.12
C LYS A 29 -24.67 -2.83 19.44
N TRP A 30 -25.33 -3.72 20.18
CA TRP A 30 -26.01 -3.36 21.44
C TRP A 30 -25.05 -3.14 22.63
N ARG A 31 -23.79 -3.57 22.53
CA ARG A 31 -22.73 -3.28 23.53
C ARG A 31 -21.99 -1.97 23.25
N ARG A 32 -22.21 -1.36 22.09
CA ARG A 32 -21.58 -0.08 21.75
C ARG A 32 -22.37 1.05 22.42
N THR A 33 -21.65 1.93 23.10
CA THR A 33 -22.17 3.23 23.53
C THR A 33 -22.08 4.21 22.37
N GLU A 34 -22.92 5.26 22.36
CA GLU A 34 -22.89 6.32 21.32
C GLU A 34 -21.48 6.89 21.12
N LYS A 35 -20.73 7.03 22.22
CA LYS A 35 -19.32 7.45 22.21
C LYS A 35 -18.41 6.52 21.39
N SER A 36 -18.59 5.20 21.50
CA SER A 36 -17.81 4.20 20.77
C SER A 36 -18.11 4.20 19.27
N GLU A 37 -19.35 4.48 18.86
CA GLU A 37 -19.70 4.58 17.44
C GLU A 37 -19.14 5.85 16.81
N ILE A 38 -19.18 6.97 17.55
CA ILE A 38 -18.58 8.24 17.14
C ILE A 38 -17.05 8.09 16.99
N GLU A 39 -16.37 7.43 17.94
CA GLU A 39 -14.93 7.16 17.87
C GLU A 39 -14.56 6.25 16.68
N ASP A 40 -15.33 5.20 16.40
CA ASP A 40 -15.09 4.32 15.24
C ASP A 40 -15.25 5.11 13.91
N GLN A 41 -16.31 5.93 13.77
CA GLN A 41 -16.55 6.76 12.57
C GLN A 41 -15.45 7.82 12.36
N LEU A 42 -14.98 8.46 13.43
CA LEU A 42 -13.84 9.37 13.39
C LEU A 42 -12.54 8.62 13.04
N SER A 43 -12.37 7.37 13.51
CA SER A 43 -11.18 6.58 13.18
C SER A 43 -11.17 6.07 11.74
N GLU A 44 -12.33 5.77 11.15
CA GLU A 44 -12.46 5.33 9.76
C GLU A 44 -12.22 6.48 8.79
N THR A 45 -12.76 7.67 9.08
CA THR A 45 -12.52 8.88 8.27
C THR A 45 -11.05 9.32 8.29
N VAL A 46 -10.33 9.11 9.39
CA VAL A 46 -8.91 9.46 9.53
C VAL A 46 -7.96 8.43 8.87
N LYS A 47 -8.37 7.18 8.67
CA LYS A 47 -7.51 6.13 8.09
C LYS A 47 -7.29 6.22 6.56
N PHE A 48 -7.88 7.19 5.88
CA PHE A 48 -7.61 7.48 4.46
C PHE A 48 -6.34 8.31 4.22
N PHE A 49 -5.38 8.35 5.16
CA PHE A 49 -4.03 8.78 4.84
C PHE A 49 -3.43 7.80 3.82
N LYS A 50 -3.54 8.16 2.54
CA LYS A 50 -2.90 7.53 1.38
C LYS A 50 -1.53 7.01 1.81
N GLN A 51 -1.42 5.69 2.03
CA GLN A 51 -0.17 5.07 2.43
C GLN A 51 0.89 5.51 1.43
N ARG A 52 1.88 6.28 1.88
CA ARG A 52 2.89 6.89 1.01
C ARG A 52 3.63 5.74 0.31
N LYS A 53 3.32 5.50 -0.97
CA LYS A 53 3.93 4.41 -1.74
C LYS A 53 5.45 4.52 -1.61
N LYS A 54 6.09 3.45 -1.16
CA LYS A 54 7.55 3.41 -0.98
C LYS A 54 8.20 3.80 -2.31
N ARG A 55 9.11 4.78 -2.28
CA ARG A 55 9.84 5.23 -3.48
C ARG A 55 10.59 4.03 -4.08
N ARG A 56 10.36 3.76 -5.37
CA ARG A 56 11.04 2.66 -6.09
C ARG A 56 12.53 2.99 -6.23
N LYS A 57 13.38 1.98 -6.12
CA LYS A 57 14.81 2.12 -6.39
C LYS A 57 14.99 2.41 -7.89
N LEU A 58 15.77 3.44 -8.20
CA LEU A 58 16.11 3.80 -9.58
C LEU A 58 17.35 3.06 -10.05
N ILE A 59 17.34 2.62 -11.30
CA ILE A 59 18.50 2.10 -12.02
C ILE A 59 19.19 3.29 -12.68
N TRP A 60 20.40 3.63 -12.25
CA TRP A 60 21.18 4.73 -12.82
C TRP A 60 22.20 4.21 -13.82
N VAL A 61 22.28 4.87 -14.98
CA VAL A 61 23.02 4.35 -16.13
C VAL A 61 23.62 5.51 -16.92
N LYS A 62 24.87 5.38 -17.34
CA LYS A 62 25.44 6.16 -18.43
C LYS A 62 25.30 5.37 -19.73
N ILE A 63 24.63 5.90 -20.73
CA ILE A 63 24.43 5.27 -22.04
C ILE A 63 25.23 6.07 -23.06
N THR A 64 26.03 5.39 -23.87
CA THR A 64 26.75 6.00 -24.98
C THR A 64 26.08 5.58 -26.27
N ARG A 65 25.85 6.56 -27.14
CA ARG A 65 25.27 6.37 -28.47
C ARG A 65 26.23 6.88 -29.53
N GLU A 66 26.17 6.26 -30.69
CA GLU A 66 26.92 6.67 -31.88
C GLU A 66 25.93 6.94 -33.01
N ILE A 67 25.92 8.18 -33.50
CA ILE A 67 25.07 8.62 -34.60
C ILE A 67 25.92 9.44 -35.54
N ASN A 68 25.99 9.03 -36.81
CA ASN A 68 26.70 9.73 -37.88
C ASN A 68 28.17 10.06 -37.53
N GLY A 69 28.88 9.11 -36.93
CA GLY A 69 30.30 9.26 -36.55
C GLY A 69 30.56 10.11 -35.30
N ARG A 70 29.51 10.63 -34.66
CA ARG A 70 29.60 11.35 -33.38
C ARG A 70 29.20 10.43 -32.23
N THR A 71 30.05 10.38 -31.21
CA THR A 71 29.77 9.65 -29.97
C THR A 71 29.31 10.61 -28.88
N ASP A 72 28.10 10.39 -28.37
CA ASP A 72 27.52 11.17 -27.28
C ASP A 72 27.21 10.26 -26.09
N SER A 73 27.36 10.78 -24.88
CA SER A 73 27.12 10.05 -23.64
C SER A 73 26.08 10.76 -22.77
N ASP A 74 24.98 10.08 -22.47
CA ASP A 74 23.88 10.62 -21.68
C ASP A 74 23.69 9.83 -20.37
N TYR A 75 23.42 10.54 -19.28
CA TYR A 75 23.05 9.94 -17.99
C TYR A 75 21.54 9.81 -17.90
N ARG A 76 21.04 8.61 -17.60
CA ARG A 76 19.61 8.31 -17.47
C ARG A 76 19.32 7.47 -16.25
N SER A 77 18.09 7.59 -15.76
CA SER A 77 17.55 6.74 -14.70
C SER A 77 16.28 6.04 -15.15
N PHE A 78 16.08 4.81 -14.67
CA PHE A 78 14.92 3.98 -15.02
C PHE A 78 14.26 3.41 -13.76
N TYR A 79 12.92 3.37 -13.77
CA TYR A 79 12.11 2.80 -12.68
C TYR A 79 11.88 1.29 -12.81
N THR A 80 12.07 0.71 -14.00
CA THR A 80 11.81 -0.70 -14.28
C THR A 80 12.88 -1.28 -15.21
N GLU A 81 13.16 -2.56 -15.04
CA GLU A 81 14.08 -3.30 -15.91
C GLU A 81 13.60 -3.35 -17.36
N LYS A 82 12.29 -3.44 -17.58
CA LYS A 82 11.69 -3.43 -18.93
C LYS A 82 12.04 -2.15 -19.68
N SER A 83 11.89 -0.99 -19.02
CA SER A 83 12.22 0.31 -19.63
C SER A 83 13.71 0.45 -19.89
N PHE A 84 14.54 -0.05 -18.97
CA PHE A 84 15.99 -0.08 -19.12
C PHE A 84 16.43 -0.94 -20.34
N LYS A 85 15.94 -2.19 -20.43
CA LYS A 85 16.24 -3.10 -21.56
C LYS A 85 15.83 -2.49 -22.90
N SER A 86 14.61 -1.95 -22.98
CA SER A 86 14.12 -1.26 -24.18
C SER A 86 14.96 -0.03 -24.55
N SER A 87 15.51 0.67 -23.56
CA SER A 87 16.37 1.82 -23.83
C SER A 87 17.71 1.38 -24.39
N ILE A 88 18.32 0.29 -23.92
CA ILE A 88 19.64 -0.19 -24.39
C ILE A 88 19.55 -0.91 -25.74
N SER A 89 18.44 -1.60 -26.01
CA SER A 89 18.28 -2.40 -27.24
C SER A 89 18.13 -1.57 -28.53
N ARG A 90 18.43 -0.27 -28.50
CA ARG A 90 18.33 0.61 -29.67
C ARG A 90 19.59 0.48 -30.52
N ALA A 91 19.43 0.51 -31.84
CA ALA A 91 20.52 0.28 -32.79
C ALA A 91 21.73 1.23 -32.60
N HIS A 92 21.48 2.48 -32.22
CA HIS A 92 22.53 3.49 -32.07
C HIS A 92 23.28 3.43 -30.73
N ILE A 93 23.03 2.43 -29.88
CA ILE A 93 23.67 2.33 -28.56
C ILE A 93 24.86 1.38 -28.63
N THR A 94 26.02 1.90 -28.26
CA THR A 94 27.29 1.15 -28.31
C THR A 94 27.63 0.53 -26.96
N ARG A 95 27.44 1.29 -25.86
CA ARG A 95 27.77 0.83 -24.51
C ARG A 95 26.87 1.45 -23.45
N TYR A 96 26.77 0.76 -22.32
CA TYR A 96 26.15 1.29 -21.12
C TYR A 96 26.97 0.93 -19.88
N ILE A 97 26.96 1.80 -18.88
CA ILE A 97 27.64 1.60 -17.59
C ILE A 97 26.62 1.82 -16.48
N LEU A 98 26.43 0.80 -15.64
CA LEU A 98 25.58 0.90 -14.45
C LEU A 98 26.29 1.70 -13.35
N ILE A 99 25.60 2.71 -12.84
CA ILE A 99 26.10 3.56 -11.76
C ILE A 99 25.57 2.99 -10.45
N ASN A 100 26.41 2.20 -9.79
CA ASN A 100 26.13 1.77 -8.43
C ASN A 100 26.55 2.90 -7.49
N ASN A 101 25.58 3.53 -6.83
CA ASN A 101 25.86 4.44 -5.71
C ASN A 101 26.40 3.62 -4.53
N LYS A 102 27.68 3.23 -4.58
CA LYS A 102 28.42 2.72 -3.42
C LYS A 102 28.84 3.91 -2.56
N THR A 103 27.88 4.67 -2.05
CA THR A 103 28.14 5.57 -0.91
C THR A 103 28.04 4.74 0.36
N LYS A 104 29.13 4.03 0.66
CA LYS A 104 29.50 3.64 2.03
C LYS A 104 31.00 3.89 2.18
N LYS A 105 31.38 5.15 2.38
CA LYS A 105 32.54 5.45 3.22
C LYS A 105 31.97 5.70 4.61
N LYS A 106 32.17 4.73 5.50
CA LYS A 106 32.20 4.97 6.94
C LYS A 106 33.59 5.52 7.25
#